data_AF-A0A5R2N1Q0-F1
#
_entry.id   AF-A0A5R2N1Q0-F1
#
_cell.length_a   1.000
_cell.length_b   1.000
_cell.length_c   1.000
_cell.angle_alpha   90.00
_cell.angle_beta   90.00
_cell.angle_gamma   90.00
#
_symmetry.space_group_name_H-M   'P 1'
#
loop_
_entity.id
_entity.type
_entity.pdbx_description
1 polymer ?
#
loop_
_entity_poly.entity_id
_entity_poly.type
_entity_poly.pdbx_seq_one_letter_code
_entity_poly.pdbx_strand_id
1 'polypeptide(L)'
;FDTRPLVKPKRMRTQARQVYAFAVAKERGWTGPADRLIAHGIDFMAGQGRTERGGWVRTLNVDGSVADPVEDAYDHSCILLALAHAHMSGNPDALRLGEETFAFLDAHLEDSRMTGFLETSDGAG
;
A
#
# COMPACT_ATOMS: atom_id res chain seq x y z
N PHE A 1 2.48 12.79 -27.50
CA PHE A 1 2.96 12.30 -26.20
C PHE A 1 4.46 12.12 -26.31
N ASP A 2 5.25 12.82 -25.50
CA ASP A 2 6.72 12.80 -25.56
C ASP A 2 7.37 11.75 -24.64
N THR A 3 6.54 10.88 -24.02
CA THR A 3 6.95 9.74 -23.16
C THR A 3 7.79 10.10 -21.93
N ARG A 4 7.93 11.39 -21.60
CA ARG A 4 8.71 11.83 -20.44
C ARG A 4 7.94 11.58 -19.14
N PRO A 5 8.56 10.94 -18.12
CA PRO A 5 7.95 10.80 -16.82
C PRO A 5 7.60 12.17 -16.22
N LEU A 6 6.37 12.29 -15.71
CA LEU A 6 5.93 13.48 -14.99
C LEU A 6 6.29 13.35 -13.52
N VAL A 7 6.99 14.35 -12.99
CA VAL A 7 7.30 14.47 -11.58
C VAL A 7 6.03 14.91 -10.85
N LYS A 8 5.35 13.96 -10.20
CA LYS A 8 4.09 14.18 -9.47
C LYS A 8 4.14 13.51 -8.08
N PRO A 9 3.31 13.98 -7.13
CA PRO A 9 3.10 13.28 -5.87
C PRO A 9 2.72 11.81 -6.08
N LYS A 10 3.17 10.95 -5.17
CA LYS A 10 3.02 9.50 -5.21
C LYS A 10 1.86 9.11 -4.30
N ARG A 11 0.78 8.58 -4.88
CA ARG A 11 -0.37 8.07 -4.12
C ARG A 11 -0.11 6.65 -3.65
N MET A 12 -0.48 6.33 -2.42
CA MET A 12 -0.22 5.01 -1.83
C MET A 12 -0.88 3.88 -2.62
N ARG A 13 -2.16 4.04 -3.01
CA ARG A 13 -2.82 3.09 -3.93
C ARG A 13 -2.09 2.85 -5.24
N THR A 14 -1.40 3.84 -5.78
CA THR A 14 -0.65 3.68 -7.04
C THR A 14 0.57 2.79 -6.80
N GLN A 15 1.27 3.01 -5.70
CA GLN A 15 2.43 2.18 -5.32
C GLN A 15 1.99 0.74 -5.03
N ALA A 16 0.92 0.56 -4.25
CA ALA A 16 0.34 -0.76 -3.98
C ALA A 16 -0.05 -1.50 -5.26
N ARG A 17 -0.71 -0.81 -6.21
CA ARG A 17 -1.08 -1.40 -7.51
C ARG A 17 0.13 -1.80 -8.35
N GLN A 18 1.25 -1.08 -8.27
CA GLN A 18 2.50 -1.47 -8.94
C GLN A 18 3.08 -2.74 -8.32
N VAL A 19 3.13 -2.84 -6.99
CA VAL A 19 3.56 -4.05 -6.28
C VAL A 19 2.70 -5.25 -6.67
N TYR A 20 1.38 -5.09 -6.61
CA TYR A 20 0.43 -6.13 -7.05
C TYR A 20 0.68 -6.57 -8.50
N ALA A 21 0.84 -5.61 -9.43
CA ALA A 21 1.04 -5.92 -10.84
C ALA A 21 2.31 -6.75 -11.09
N PHE A 22 3.42 -6.43 -10.40
CA PHE A 22 4.65 -7.19 -10.52
C PHE A 22 4.59 -8.55 -9.84
N ALA A 23 3.90 -8.67 -8.69
CA ALA A 23 3.64 -9.95 -8.03
C ALA A 23 2.82 -10.88 -8.94
N VAL A 24 1.71 -10.39 -9.49
CA VAL A 24 0.88 -11.16 -10.43
C VAL A 24 1.65 -11.50 -11.71
N ALA A 25 2.49 -10.59 -12.23
CA ALA A 25 3.32 -10.90 -13.39
C ALA A 25 4.28 -12.06 -13.10
N LYS A 26 4.92 -12.08 -11.92
CA LYS A 26 5.77 -13.19 -11.48
C LYS A 26 4.99 -14.49 -11.37
N GLU A 27 3.85 -14.47 -10.69
CA GLU A 27 2.96 -15.64 -10.53
C GLU A 27 2.53 -16.22 -11.89
N ARG A 28 2.41 -15.38 -12.92
CA ARG A 28 2.08 -15.76 -14.30
C ARG A 28 3.29 -16.14 -15.16
N GLY A 29 4.47 -16.28 -14.56
CA GLY A 29 5.68 -16.77 -15.23
C GLY A 29 6.47 -15.70 -15.98
N TRP A 30 6.27 -14.41 -15.70
CA TRP A 30 7.14 -13.37 -16.24
C TRP A 30 8.57 -13.53 -15.68
N THR A 31 9.55 -13.62 -16.57
CA THR A 31 10.96 -13.86 -16.25
C THR A 31 11.77 -12.58 -15.99
N GLY A 32 11.09 -11.43 -15.87
CA GLY A 32 11.74 -10.17 -15.54
C GLY A 32 12.16 -10.07 -14.07
N PRO A 33 12.71 -8.91 -13.65
CA PRO A 33 13.23 -8.70 -12.30
C PRO A 33 12.11 -8.45 -11.27
N ALA A 34 11.08 -9.29 -11.24
CA ALA A 34 9.88 -9.08 -10.44
C ALA A 34 10.18 -8.98 -8.94
N ASP A 35 11.05 -9.85 -8.41
CA ASP A 35 11.41 -9.84 -6.99
C ASP A 35 12.00 -8.50 -6.54
N ARG A 36 12.91 -7.96 -7.35
CA ARG A 36 13.52 -6.65 -7.10
C ARG A 36 12.48 -5.53 -7.12
N LEU A 37 11.52 -5.60 -8.05
CA LEU A 37 10.50 -4.56 -8.22
C LEU A 37 9.46 -4.60 -7.08
N ILE A 38 9.05 -5.80 -6.67
CA ILE A 38 8.16 -6.02 -5.53
C ILE A 38 8.83 -5.52 -4.24
N ALA A 39 10.06 -5.96 -3.98
CA ALA A 39 10.82 -5.53 -2.81
C ALA A 39 11.01 -4.01 -2.79
N HIS A 40 11.43 -3.41 -3.90
CA HIS A 40 11.60 -1.95 -4.00
C HIS A 40 10.31 -1.17 -3.70
N GLY A 41 9.16 -1.65 -4.21
CA GLY A 41 7.87 -1.02 -3.95
C GLY A 41 7.47 -1.12 -2.47
N ILE A 42 7.64 -2.29 -1.86
CA ILE A 42 7.36 -2.50 -0.43
C ILE A 42 8.30 -1.68 0.44
N ASP A 43 9.59 -1.64 0.15
CA ASP A 43 10.58 -0.85 0.90
C ASP A 43 10.23 0.65 0.86
N PHE A 44 9.85 1.16 -0.32
CA PHE A 44 9.43 2.55 -0.46
C PHE A 44 8.15 2.83 0.33
N MET A 45 7.14 1.95 0.21
CA MET A 45 5.88 2.10 0.93
C MET A 45 6.14 2.07 2.44
N ALA A 46 6.84 1.06 2.95
CA ALA A 46 7.04 0.86 4.38
C ALA A 46 7.98 1.93 4.98
N GLY A 47 9.01 2.35 4.24
CA GLY A 47 9.99 3.31 4.73
C GLY A 47 9.48 4.76 4.78
N GLN A 48 8.51 5.13 3.94
CA GLN A 48 8.03 6.51 3.84
C GLN A 48 6.54 6.67 4.19
N GLY A 49 5.77 5.59 4.09
CA GLY A 49 4.31 5.63 4.08
C GLY A 49 3.61 5.21 5.37
N ARG A 50 4.33 4.60 6.32
CA ARG A 50 3.75 4.14 7.59
C ARG A 50 3.42 5.32 8.49
N THR A 51 2.28 5.23 9.17
CA THR A 51 1.91 6.18 10.22
C THR A 51 2.29 5.64 11.61
N GLU A 52 2.32 6.51 12.60
CA GLU A 52 2.55 6.12 14.01
C GLU A 52 1.46 5.18 14.55
N ARG A 53 0.26 5.23 13.96
CA ARG A 53 -0.88 4.36 14.33
C ARG A 53 -0.80 2.97 13.72
N GLY A 54 0.17 2.71 12.84
CA GLY A 54 0.28 1.45 12.11
C GLY A 54 -0.59 1.39 10.86
N GLY A 55 -1.07 2.53 10.36
CA GLY A 55 -1.75 2.68 9.07
C GLY A 55 -0.79 3.14 7.96
N TRP A 56 -1.36 3.68 6.90
CA TRP A 56 -0.62 4.18 5.74
C TRP A 56 -1.16 5.53 5.27
N VAL A 57 -0.25 6.49 5.01
CA VAL A 57 -0.62 7.80 4.48
C VAL A 57 -1.12 7.69 3.04
N ARG A 58 -2.08 8.53 2.65
CA ARG A 58 -2.68 8.55 1.30
C ARG A 58 -1.72 9.02 0.22
N THR A 59 -0.92 10.06 0.48
CA THR A 59 -0.04 10.67 -0.54
C THR A 59 1.31 11.11 0.02
N LEU A 60 2.37 10.84 -0.76
CA LEU A 60 3.74 11.29 -0.54
C LEU A 60 4.15 12.30 -1.62
N ASN A 61 4.99 13.26 -1.25
CA ASN A 61 5.68 14.13 -2.19
C ASN A 61 6.72 13.33 -3.00
N VAL A 62 7.28 13.98 -4.02
CA VAL A 62 8.28 13.37 -4.91
C VAL A 62 9.53 12.93 -4.14
N ASP A 63 9.90 13.70 -3.12
CA ASP A 63 11.04 13.45 -2.22
C ASP A 63 10.76 12.39 -1.15
N GLY A 64 9.52 11.87 -1.07
CA GLY A 64 9.11 10.88 -0.07
C GLY A 64 8.52 11.49 1.21
N SER A 65 8.53 12.81 1.39
CA SER A 65 7.86 13.44 2.53
C SER A 65 6.33 13.28 2.46
N VAL A 66 5.65 13.29 3.61
CA VAL A 66 4.18 13.15 3.65
C VAL A 66 3.51 14.39 3.06
N ALA A 67 2.67 14.18 2.04
CA ALA A 67 1.89 15.23 1.39
C ALA A 67 0.43 15.25 1.88
N ASP A 68 -0.14 14.08 2.13
CA ASP A 68 -1.48 13.89 2.67
C ASP A 68 -1.44 12.72 3.67
N PRO A 69 -1.52 13.00 4.99
CA PRO A 69 -1.39 11.99 6.03
C PRO A 69 -2.64 11.12 6.20
N VAL A 70 -3.74 11.39 5.50
CA VAL A 70 -5.01 10.69 5.72
C VAL A 70 -4.84 9.18 5.54
N GLU A 71 -5.38 8.43 6.50
CA GLU A 71 -5.43 6.97 6.46
C GLU A 71 -6.76 6.54 5.83
N ASP A 72 -6.71 6.21 4.53
CA ASP A 72 -7.89 5.96 3.69
C ASP A 72 -8.17 4.46 3.54
N ALA A 73 -9.39 4.01 3.83
CA ALA A 73 -9.73 2.59 3.83
C ALA A 73 -9.60 1.94 2.45
N TYR A 74 -9.88 2.67 1.37
CA TYR A 74 -9.73 2.15 0.01
C TYR A 74 -8.25 1.97 -0.34
N ASP A 75 -7.38 2.91 0.04
CA ASP A 75 -5.94 2.75 -0.11
C ASP A 75 -5.45 1.54 0.71
N HIS A 76 -5.92 1.34 1.94
CA HIS A 76 -5.58 0.17 2.76
C HIS A 76 -6.01 -1.15 2.10
N SER A 77 -7.19 -1.20 1.46
CA SER A 77 -7.62 -2.39 0.71
C SER A 77 -6.67 -2.72 -0.46
N CYS A 78 -6.19 -1.70 -1.18
CA CYS A 78 -5.22 -1.88 -2.25
C CYS A 78 -3.87 -2.38 -1.70
N ILE A 79 -3.45 -1.87 -0.54
CA ILE A 79 -2.22 -2.27 0.15
C ILE A 79 -2.29 -3.72 0.59
N LEU A 80 -3.38 -4.13 1.24
CA LEU A 80 -3.59 -5.52 1.67
C LEU A 80 -3.57 -6.49 0.49
N LEU A 81 -4.23 -6.15 -0.62
CA LEU A 81 -4.19 -6.97 -1.83
C LEU A 81 -2.76 -7.10 -2.38
N ALA A 82 -2.01 -6.00 -2.41
CA ALA A 82 -0.62 -6.01 -2.87
C ALA A 82 0.29 -6.85 -1.96
N LEU A 83 0.14 -6.72 -0.63
CA LEU A 83 0.91 -7.48 0.35
C LEU A 83 0.57 -8.98 0.31
N ALA A 84 -0.69 -9.36 0.12
CA ALA A 84 -1.07 -10.76 -0.04
C ALA A 84 -0.37 -11.42 -1.23
N HIS A 85 -0.40 -10.78 -2.41
CA HIS A 85 0.29 -11.30 -3.60
C HIS A 85 1.82 -11.23 -3.46
N ALA A 86 2.36 -10.20 -2.82
CA ALA A 86 3.79 -10.14 -2.53
C ALA A 86 4.24 -11.28 -1.61
N HIS A 87 3.44 -11.64 -0.61
CA HIS A 87 3.70 -12.79 0.28
C HIS A 87 3.65 -14.10 -0.51
N MET A 88 2.62 -14.32 -1.33
CA MET A 88 2.53 -15.48 -2.23
C MET A 88 3.71 -15.56 -3.21
N SER A 89 4.23 -14.41 -3.62
CA SER A 89 5.43 -14.26 -4.46
C SER A 89 6.75 -14.39 -3.69
N GLY A 90 6.73 -14.62 -2.38
CA GLY A 90 7.91 -14.89 -1.56
C GLY A 90 8.62 -13.65 -0.98
N ASN A 91 7.97 -12.48 -0.95
CA ASN A 91 8.53 -11.33 -0.24
C ASN A 91 8.47 -11.57 1.29
N PRO A 92 9.59 -11.42 2.02
CA PRO A 92 9.68 -11.80 3.43
C PRO A 92 8.95 -10.86 4.38
N ASP A 93 8.79 -9.58 4.02
CA ASP A 93 8.15 -8.58 4.88
C ASP A 93 6.63 -8.51 4.70
N ALA A 94 6.13 -9.01 3.58
CA ALA A 94 4.76 -8.81 3.16
C ALA A 94 3.72 -9.37 4.13
N LEU A 95 3.99 -10.53 4.76
CA LEU A 95 3.08 -11.13 5.74
C LEU A 95 2.96 -10.25 6.99
N ARG A 96 4.09 -9.91 7.61
CA ARG A 96 4.14 -9.06 8.81
C ARG A 96 3.46 -7.71 8.56
N LEU A 97 3.76 -7.05 7.44
CA LEU A 97 3.14 -5.79 7.06
C LEU A 97 1.62 -5.93 6.84
N GLY A 98 1.18 -7.07 6.30
CA GLY A 98 -0.24 -7.38 6.14
C GLY A 98 -0.95 -7.51 7.47
N GLU A 99 -0.37 -8.25 8.41
CA GLU A 99 -0.88 -8.42 9.78
C GLU A 99 -0.96 -7.08 10.53
N GLU A 100 0.09 -6.26 10.46
CA GLU A 100 0.08 -4.92 11.05
C GLU A 100 -1.01 -4.02 10.43
N THR A 101 -1.25 -4.16 9.12
CA THR A 101 -2.28 -3.40 8.41
C THR A 101 -3.69 -3.85 8.83
N PHE A 102 -3.92 -5.15 8.99
CA PHE A 102 -5.17 -5.66 9.55
C PHE A 102 -5.41 -5.17 10.97
N ALA A 103 -4.38 -5.25 11.84
CA ALA A 103 -4.47 -4.75 13.21
C ALA A 103 -4.86 -3.25 13.27
N PHE A 104 -4.35 -2.44 12.33
CA PHE A 104 -4.78 -1.04 12.20
C PHE A 104 -6.26 -0.92 11.79
N LEU A 105 -6.71 -1.68 10.79
CA LEU A 105 -8.11 -1.65 10.36
C LEU A 105 -9.07 -2.03 11.48
N ASP A 106 -8.78 -3.10 12.21
CA ASP A 106 -9.58 -3.58 13.34
C ASP A 106 -9.63 -2.53 14.47
N ALA A 107 -8.50 -1.86 14.75
CA ALA A 107 -8.43 -0.86 15.82
C ALA A 107 -9.05 0.50 15.48
N HIS A 108 -9.08 0.88 14.20
CA HIS A 108 -9.27 2.27 13.81
C HIS A 108 -10.27 2.53 12.67
N LEU A 109 -10.60 1.53 11.86
CA LEU A 109 -11.56 1.68 10.76
C LEU A 109 -12.80 0.80 10.91
N GLU A 110 -12.84 -0.14 11.86
CA GLU A 110 -14.04 -0.89 12.18
C GLU A 110 -15.13 0.04 12.73
N ASP A 111 -16.28 0.11 12.04
CA ASP A 111 -17.45 0.80 12.56
C ASP A 111 -17.93 0.05 13.82
N SER A 112 -17.96 0.75 14.96
CA SER A 112 -18.50 0.27 16.24
C SER A 112 -19.91 -0.37 16.18
N ARG A 113 -20.62 -0.24 15.06
CA ARG A 113 -21.93 -0.85 14.77
C ARG A 113 -21.85 -2.15 13.95
N MET A 114 -20.65 -2.64 13.60
CA MET A 114 -20.40 -3.84 12.78
C MET A 114 -21.06 -3.80 11.39
N THR A 115 -21.29 -2.62 10.82
CA THR A 115 -21.97 -2.44 9.52
C THR A 115 -21.03 -2.22 8.32
N GLY A 116 -19.72 -2.09 8.52
CA GLY A 116 -18.73 -1.85 7.47
C GLY A 116 -17.45 -1.18 7.99
N PHE A 117 -16.67 -0.59 7.08
CA PHE A 117 -15.45 0.19 7.41
C PHE A 117 -15.67 1.68 7.12
N LEU A 118 -15.10 2.56 7.96
CA LEU A 118 -15.09 4.01 7.73
C LEU A 118 -14.22 4.36 6.51
N GLU A 119 -14.63 5.32 5.67
CA GLU A 119 -13.83 5.73 4.49
C GLU A 119 -12.50 6.38 4.88
N THR A 120 -12.48 7.08 6.01
CA THR A 120 -11.29 7.72 6.59
C THR A 120 -11.23 7.45 8.08
N SER A 121 -10.01 7.41 8.65
CA SER A 121 -9.79 7.21 10.09
C SER A 121 -10.39 8.29 10.98
N ASP A 122 -10.77 9.42 10.39
CA ASP A 122 -11.40 10.55 11.08
C ASP A 122 -12.93 10.53 10.97
N GLY A 123 -13.51 9.49 10.36
CA GLY A 123 -14.95 9.24 10.35
C GLY A 123 -15.77 10.12 9.40
N ALA A 124 -15.15 10.82 8.45
CA ALA A 124 -15.89 11.51 7.39
C ALA A 124 -16.13 10.54 6.21
N GLY A 125 -17.41 10.28 5.93
CA GLY A 125 -17.92 9.75 4.66
C GLY A 125 -18.67 10.82 3.88
#